data_AF-A0A2V9IW93-F1
#
_entry.id   AF-A0A2V9IW93-F1
#
_cell.length_a   1.000
_cell.length_b   1.000
_cell.length_c   1.000
_cell.angle_alpha   90.00
_cell.angle_beta   90.00
_cell.angle_gamma   90.00
#
_symmetry.space_group_name_H-M   'P 1'
#
loop_
_entity.id
_entity.type
_entity.pdbx_description
1 polymer ?
#
loop_
_entity_poly.entity_id
_entity_poly.type
_entity_poly.pdbx_seq_one_letter_code
_entity_poly.pdbx_strand_id
1 'polypeptide(L)'
;MNTDTPAVRLAGEQGISLVETMIATLITIVGLSSVLSLFAVGMLHSQTQGDVASRVTTSCQAKMEELSALLFNDATTDTTVWPPTATGTGLCGNLAANSNCGGVDPLAPVTGYVDYLDFQGTRVSATAVDANGQLLRSFMRQWRIETGPTSSNFKTIIVRTTATRTLARGIAPFTVVSSQKSR
;
A
#
# COMPACT_ATOMS: atom_id res chain seq x y z
N MET A 1 -64.86 61.50 25.71
CA MET A 1 -64.93 60.23 24.96
C MET A 1 -63.50 59.88 24.60
N ASN A 2 -62.90 58.92 25.34
CA ASN A 2 -61.48 58.58 25.27
C ASN A 2 -61.13 57.89 23.94
N THR A 3 -60.04 58.31 23.31
CA THR A 3 -59.42 57.61 22.18
C THR A 3 -58.10 57.01 22.63
N ASP A 4 -58.15 55.86 23.30
CA ASP A 4 -56.96 55.03 23.53
C ASP A 4 -56.67 54.25 22.25
N THR A 5 -55.64 54.69 21.52
CA THR A 5 -55.10 53.95 20.39
C THR A 5 -53.98 53.05 20.92
N PRO A 6 -54.03 51.72 20.77
CA PRO A 6 -53.00 50.85 21.31
C PRO A 6 -51.67 51.08 20.58
N ALA A 7 -50.63 51.42 21.34
CA ALA A 7 -49.27 51.54 20.84
C ALA A 7 -48.79 50.15 20.34
N VAL A 8 -48.62 50.02 19.02
CA VAL A 8 -47.90 48.89 18.41
C VAL A 8 -46.47 48.95 18.94
N ARG A 9 -46.11 48.02 19.83
CA ARG A 9 -44.70 47.80 20.18
C ARG A 9 -44.03 47.16 18.97
N LEU A 10 -43.32 47.95 18.18
CA LEU A 10 -42.30 47.45 17.27
C LEU A 10 -41.33 46.63 18.12
N ALA A 11 -41.37 45.31 17.94
CA ALA A 11 -40.37 44.41 18.49
C ALA A 11 -39.01 44.94 18.04
N GLY A 12 -38.15 45.28 19.00
CA GLY A 12 -36.88 45.94 18.74
C GLY A 12 -36.09 45.19 17.66
N GLU A 13 -35.78 45.89 16.58
CA GLU A 13 -34.78 45.46 15.61
C GLU A 13 -33.44 45.39 16.34
N GLN A 14 -33.12 44.22 16.89
CA GLN A 14 -31.81 43.95 17.46
C GLN A 14 -30.84 43.74 16.32
N GLY A 15 -30.23 44.84 15.86
CA GLY A 15 -29.10 44.80 14.94
C GLY A 15 -27.92 44.07 15.56
N ILE A 16 -27.19 43.32 14.73
CA ILE A 16 -25.95 42.63 15.10
C ILE A 16 -24.91 43.62 15.63
N SER A 17 -24.32 43.31 16.79
CA SER A 17 -23.25 44.10 17.40
C SER A 17 -21.91 43.89 16.68
N LEU A 18 -21.10 44.95 16.55
CA LEU A 18 -19.76 44.89 15.97
C LEU A 18 -18.83 43.96 16.78
N VAL A 19 -19.01 43.90 18.11
CA VAL A 19 -18.27 42.96 18.97
C VAL A 19 -18.70 41.52 18.69
N GLU A 20 -19.98 41.29 18.42
CA GLU A 20 -20.52 39.98 18.12
C GLU A 20 -19.99 39.45 16.77
N THR A 21 -19.87 40.30 15.75
CA THR A 21 -19.23 39.92 14.48
C THR A 21 -17.74 39.64 14.64
N MET A 22 -17.03 40.38 15.49
CA MET A 22 -15.61 40.09 15.79
C MET A 22 -15.43 38.74 16.49
N ILE A 23 -16.28 38.43 17.47
CA ILE A 23 -16.22 37.12 18.15
C ILE A 23 -16.62 36.00 17.18
N ALA A 24 -17.68 36.19 16.39
CA ALA A 24 -18.12 35.22 15.39
C ALA A 24 -17.04 34.94 14.33
N THR A 25 -16.36 35.97 13.83
CA THR A 25 -15.28 35.81 12.84
C THR A 25 -14.07 35.10 13.43
N LEU A 26 -13.69 35.37 14.69
CA LEU A 26 -12.62 34.64 15.37
C LEU A 26 -12.94 33.14 15.51
N ILE A 27 -14.15 32.81 15.97
CA ILE A 27 -14.60 31.42 16.09
C ILE A 27 -14.61 30.75 14.71
N THR A 28 -15.04 31.47 13.67
CA THR A 28 -15.06 30.94 12.29
C THR A 28 -13.64 30.65 11.78
N ILE A 29 -12.67 31.54 11.99
CA ILE A 29 -11.29 31.34 11.54
C ILE A 29 -10.64 30.14 12.25
N VAL A 30 -10.84 30.01 13.57
CA VAL A 30 -10.33 28.86 14.35
C VAL A 30 -10.99 27.56 13.87
N GLY A 31 -12.31 27.59 13.67
CA GLY A 31 -13.08 26.47 13.13
C GLY A 31 -12.55 26.01 11.77
N LEU A 32 -12.43 26.92 10.81
CA LEU A 32 -11.92 26.61 9.47
C LEU A 32 -10.49 26.06 9.49
N SER A 33 -9.62 26.62 10.33
CA SER A 33 -8.22 26.17 10.46
C SER A 33 -8.13 24.71 10.95
N SER A 34 -8.98 24.34 11.90
CA SER A 34 -9.04 22.96 12.41
C SER A 34 -9.55 21.97 11.35
N VAL A 35 -10.56 22.34 10.58
CA VAL A 35 -11.15 21.49 9.53
C VAL A 35 -10.16 21.27 8.39
N LEU A 36 -9.43 22.30 7.97
CA LEU A 36 -8.40 22.18 6.93
C LEU A 36 -7.28 21.21 7.34
N SER A 37 -6.88 21.25 8.61
CA SER A 37 -5.85 20.36 9.15
C SER A 37 -6.31 18.90 9.11
N LEU A 38 -7.55 18.61 9.52
CA LEU A 38 -8.14 17.27 9.44
C LEU A 38 -8.28 16.78 8.00
N PHE A 39 -8.70 17.66 7.09
CA PHE A 39 -8.82 17.34 5.67
C PHE A 39 -7.48 16.96 5.05
N ALA A 40 -6.42 17.70 5.36
CA ALA A 40 -5.07 17.40 4.88
C ALA A 40 -4.58 16.02 5.36
N VAL A 41 -4.78 15.70 6.63
CA VAL A 41 -4.42 14.38 7.18
C VAL A 41 -5.26 13.26 6.54
N GLY A 42 -6.57 13.48 6.37
CA GLY A 42 -7.48 12.52 5.73
C GLY A 42 -7.11 12.24 4.27
N MET A 43 -6.64 13.26 3.54
CA MET A 43 -6.18 13.11 2.16
C MET A 43 -4.90 12.26 2.07
N LEU A 44 -3.91 12.53 2.93
CA LEU A 44 -2.68 11.73 3.00
C LEU A 44 -2.98 10.27 3.36
N HIS A 45 -3.92 10.05 4.28
CA HIS A 45 -4.36 8.72 4.65
C HIS A 45 -5.04 7.99 3.49
N SER A 46 -5.98 8.66 2.81
CA SER A 46 -6.70 8.12 1.66
C SER A 46 -5.76 7.77 0.50
N GLN A 47 -4.74 8.58 0.25
CA GLN A 47 -3.78 8.31 -0.82
C GLN A 47 -2.87 7.12 -0.49
N THR A 48 -2.38 7.05 0.75
CA THR A 48 -1.51 5.95 1.18
C THR A 48 -2.24 4.61 1.25
N GLN A 49 -3.49 4.59 1.72
CA GLN A 49 -4.29 3.36 1.76
C GLN A 49 -4.96 3.02 0.44
N GLY A 50 -5.41 4.02 -0.32
CA GLY A 50 -6.12 3.80 -1.58
C GLY A 50 -5.17 3.41 -2.71
N ASP A 51 -4.23 4.28 -3.05
CA ASP A 51 -3.36 4.06 -4.20
C ASP A 51 -2.25 3.06 -3.87
N VAL A 52 -1.40 3.38 -2.88
CA VAL A 52 -0.20 2.57 -2.59
C VAL A 52 -0.58 1.15 -2.15
N ALA A 53 -1.56 0.98 -1.26
CA ALA A 53 -1.94 -0.37 -0.81
C ALA A 53 -2.65 -1.19 -1.89
N SER A 54 -3.45 -0.56 -2.76
CA SER A 54 -4.02 -1.23 -3.94
C SER A 54 -2.91 -1.76 -4.84
N ARG A 55 -1.91 -0.93 -5.15
CA ARG A 55 -0.78 -1.30 -6.01
C ARG A 55 0.11 -2.38 -5.40
N VAL A 56 0.33 -2.36 -4.09
CA VAL A 56 1.00 -3.45 -3.36
C VAL A 56 0.26 -4.77 -3.57
N THR A 57 -1.07 -4.74 -3.47
CA THR A 57 -1.91 -5.94 -3.67
C THR A 57 -1.85 -6.44 -5.11
N THR A 58 -2.03 -5.56 -6.10
CA THR A 58 -1.91 -5.93 -7.52
C THR A 58 -0.53 -6.48 -7.84
N SER A 59 0.54 -5.88 -7.32
CA SER A 59 1.91 -6.34 -7.54
C SER A 59 2.17 -7.72 -6.91
N CYS A 60 1.54 -7.99 -5.76
CA CYS A 60 1.57 -9.28 -5.09
C CYS A 60 0.85 -10.35 -5.93
N GLN A 61 -0.35 -10.03 -6.43
CA GLN A 61 -1.13 -10.92 -7.30
C GLN A 61 -0.40 -11.19 -8.63
N ALA A 62 0.16 -10.16 -9.28
CA ALA A 62 0.92 -10.33 -10.53
C ALA A 62 2.14 -11.25 -10.35
N LYS A 63 2.85 -11.16 -9.22
CA LYS A 63 3.94 -12.10 -8.91
C LYS A 63 3.39 -13.51 -8.63
N MET A 64 2.24 -13.64 -7.97
CA MET A 64 1.59 -14.94 -7.79
C MET A 64 1.20 -15.57 -9.13
N GLU A 65 0.64 -14.78 -10.06
CA GLU A 65 0.32 -15.22 -11.42
C GLU A 65 1.57 -15.70 -12.16
N GLU A 66 2.65 -14.91 -12.14
CA GLU A 66 3.92 -15.28 -12.74
C GLU A 66 4.48 -16.60 -12.18
N LEU A 67 4.51 -16.77 -10.85
CA LEU A 67 4.99 -18.00 -10.23
C LEU A 67 4.07 -19.19 -10.51
N SER A 68 2.75 -18.96 -10.53
CA SER A 68 1.77 -20.00 -10.83
C SER A 68 1.84 -20.50 -12.28
N ALA A 69 2.32 -19.67 -13.20
CA ALA A 69 2.49 -20.04 -14.61
C ALA A 69 3.69 -20.98 -14.86
N LEU A 70 4.66 -21.03 -13.95
CA LEU A 70 5.82 -21.91 -14.06
C LEU A 70 5.41 -23.39 -13.97
N LEU A 71 6.24 -24.27 -14.53
CA LEU A 71 6.09 -25.71 -14.35
C LEU A 71 6.33 -26.10 -12.90
N PHE A 72 5.65 -27.14 -12.41
CA PHE A 72 5.72 -27.55 -11.00
C PHE A 72 7.16 -27.80 -10.52
N ASN A 73 7.98 -28.45 -11.34
CA ASN A 73 9.39 -28.74 -11.04
C ASN A 73 10.37 -27.77 -11.73
N ASP A 74 9.92 -26.58 -12.12
CA ASP A 74 10.83 -25.59 -12.67
C ASP A 74 11.90 -25.21 -11.64
N ALA A 75 13.16 -25.27 -12.05
CA ALA A 75 14.33 -25.00 -11.20
C ALA A 75 15.21 -23.89 -11.78
N THR A 76 14.86 -23.36 -12.95
CA THR A 76 15.78 -22.54 -13.75
C THR A 76 15.21 -21.19 -14.16
N THR A 77 13.90 -20.96 -14.08
CA THR A 77 13.35 -19.68 -14.51
C THR A 77 13.67 -18.58 -13.50
N ASP A 78 14.31 -17.53 -13.96
CA ASP A 78 14.56 -16.29 -13.24
C ASP A 78 13.38 -15.34 -13.41
N THR A 79 12.55 -15.24 -12.37
CA THR A 79 11.41 -14.32 -12.31
C THR A 79 11.79 -12.97 -11.69
N THR A 80 13.06 -12.77 -11.31
CA THR A 80 13.54 -11.49 -10.76
C THR A 80 13.80 -10.45 -11.86
N VAL A 81 13.93 -10.90 -13.11
CA VAL A 81 14.18 -10.06 -14.30
C VAL A 81 13.00 -10.14 -15.29
N TRP A 82 12.91 -9.16 -16.19
CA TRP A 82 11.95 -9.19 -17.29
C TRP A 82 12.65 -8.90 -18.64
N PRO A 83 12.41 -9.71 -19.68
CA PRO A 83 11.68 -10.99 -19.66
C PRO A 83 12.39 -12.06 -18.81
N PRO A 84 11.69 -13.10 -18.31
CA PRO A 84 12.31 -14.17 -17.53
C PRO A 84 13.39 -14.92 -18.31
N THR A 85 14.45 -15.36 -17.64
CA THR A 85 15.57 -16.08 -18.26
C THR A 85 15.82 -17.42 -17.57
N ALA A 86 16.61 -18.33 -18.15
CA ALA A 86 16.86 -19.67 -17.60
C ALA A 86 18.05 -19.71 -16.60
N THR A 87 18.22 -18.69 -15.75
CA THR A 87 19.36 -18.57 -14.82
C THR A 87 18.96 -18.45 -13.34
N GLY A 88 17.68 -18.65 -13.03
CA GLY A 88 17.12 -18.40 -11.71
C GLY A 88 16.74 -19.67 -10.95
N THR A 89 15.79 -19.52 -10.03
CA THR A 89 15.43 -20.56 -9.06
C THR A 89 14.10 -21.26 -9.36
N GLY A 90 13.31 -20.74 -10.30
CA GLY A 90 11.99 -21.27 -10.62
C GLY A 90 11.07 -21.45 -9.41
N LEU A 91 10.39 -22.58 -9.36
CA LEU A 91 9.65 -23.08 -8.19
C LEU A 91 10.48 -24.05 -7.33
N CYS A 92 11.79 -23.87 -7.28
CA CYS A 92 12.75 -24.67 -6.50
C CYS A 92 12.89 -26.13 -6.93
N GLY A 93 12.59 -26.44 -8.19
CA GLY A 93 12.82 -27.77 -8.73
C GLY A 93 12.08 -28.87 -7.96
N ASN A 94 12.76 -29.97 -7.66
CA ASN A 94 12.17 -31.07 -6.90
C ASN A 94 12.42 -30.90 -5.40
N LEU A 95 11.48 -30.27 -4.68
CA LEU A 95 11.50 -30.16 -3.22
C LEU A 95 11.03 -31.46 -2.56
N ALA A 96 11.73 -31.92 -1.52
CA ALA A 96 11.26 -33.01 -0.68
C ALA A 96 10.04 -32.60 0.16
N ALA A 97 9.36 -33.54 0.81
CA ALA A 97 8.34 -33.21 1.81
C ALA A 97 8.97 -32.42 2.98
N ASN A 98 8.16 -31.58 3.63
CA ASN A 98 8.58 -30.74 4.75
C ASN A 98 9.81 -29.86 4.44
N SER A 99 9.90 -29.33 3.22
CA SER A 99 11.02 -28.52 2.75
C SER A 99 10.55 -27.18 2.22
N ASN A 100 11.43 -26.18 2.24
CA ASN A 100 11.15 -24.85 1.71
C ASN A 100 12.39 -24.22 1.05
N CYS A 101 12.15 -23.13 0.35
CA CYS A 101 13.15 -22.30 -0.30
C CYS A 101 12.64 -20.86 -0.42
N GLY A 102 13.55 -19.91 -0.45
CA GLY A 102 13.22 -18.48 -0.43
C GLY A 102 12.83 -17.97 0.96
N GLY A 103 12.13 -16.84 0.99
CA GLY A 103 11.79 -16.17 2.23
C GLY A 103 10.94 -14.93 1.99
N VAL A 104 10.07 -14.62 2.95
CA VAL A 104 9.13 -13.48 2.90
C VAL A 104 9.44 -12.40 3.94
N ASP A 105 10.48 -12.59 4.75
CA ASP A 105 10.90 -11.63 5.77
C ASP A 105 11.56 -10.39 5.10
N PRO A 106 11.00 -9.18 5.25
CA PRO A 106 11.54 -7.98 4.61
C PRO A 106 12.94 -7.60 5.10
N LEU A 107 13.29 -8.03 6.32
CA LEU A 107 14.57 -7.71 6.95
C LEU A 107 15.66 -8.71 6.54
N ALA A 108 15.28 -9.86 6.00
CA ALA A 108 16.18 -10.89 5.50
C ALA A 108 15.81 -11.33 4.06
N PRO A 109 16.01 -10.46 3.05
CA PRO A 109 15.72 -10.80 1.65
C PRO A 109 16.60 -11.95 1.17
N VAL A 110 15.99 -13.00 0.62
CA VAL A 110 16.71 -14.15 0.08
C VAL A 110 16.98 -13.92 -1.41
N THR A 111 18.26 -13.99 -1.81
CA THR A 111 18.68 -13.81 -3.21
C THR A 111 17.99 -14.83 -4.12
N GLY A 112 17.49 -14.39 -5.27
CA GLY A 112 16.69 -15.21 -6.19
C GLY A 112 15.21 -15.34 -5.81
N TYR A 113 14.82 -14.89 -4.61
CA TYR A 113 13.44 -14.90 -4.09
C TYR A 113 12.94 -13.51 -3.71
N VAL A 114 13.57 -12.48 -4.27
CA VAL A 114 13.23 -11.09 -4.09
C VAL A 114 13.40 -10.36 -5.41
N ASP A 115 12.46 -9.46 -5.70
CA ASP A 115 12.65 -8.44 -6.73
C ASP A 115 12.06 -7.10 -6.30
N TYR A 116 12.39 -6.06 -7.06
CA TYR A 116 12.04 -4.69 -6.75
C TYR A 116 11.33 -4.06 -7.93
N LEU A 117 10.27 -3.31 -7.65
CA LEU A 117 9.53 -2.57 -8.65
C LEU A 117 9.64 -1.08 -8.37
N ASP A 118 9.72 -0.27 -9.42
CA ASP A 118 9.53 1.17 -9.33
C ASP A 118 8.04 1.55 -9.12
N PHE A 119 7.77 2.85 -9.07
CA PHE A 119 6.40 3.35 -8.96
C PHE A 119 5.61 3.19 -10.28
N GLN A 120 6.14 2.63 -11.35
CA GLN A 120 5.39 2.28 -12.56
C GLN A 120 5.07 0.78 -12.61
N GLY A 121 5.65 -0.02 -11.71
CA GLY A 121 5.55 -1.48 -11.74
C GLY A 121 6.63 -2.15 -12.59
N THR A 122 7.62 -1.38 -13.05
CA THR A 122 8.77 -1.89 -13.80
C THR A 122 9.81 -2.45 -12.83
N ARG A 123 10.40 -3.59 -13.18
CA ARG A 123 11.48 -4.18 -12.39
C ARG A 123 12.72 -3.29 -12.41
N VAL A 124 13.27 -3.06 -11.23
CA VAL A 124 14.50 -2.31 -11.02
C VAL A 124 15.47 -3.11 -10.15
N SER A 125 16.77 -2.82 -10.25
CA SER A 125 17.73 -3.43 -9.34
C SER A 125 17.56 -2.88 -7.92
N ALA A 126 18.04 -3.62 -6.92
CA ALA A 126 17.97 -3.24 -5.52
C ALA A 126 18.61 -1.87 -5.21
N THR A 127 19.58 -1.47 -6.04
CA THR A 127 20.42 -0.28 -5.90
C THR A 127 20.16 0.76 -7.00
N ALA A 128 19.14 0.58 -7.85
CA ALA A 128 18.84 1.52 -8.92
C ALA A 128 18.46 2.89 -8.31
N VAL A 129 19.09 3.95 -8.81
CA VAL A 129 18.87 5.34 -8.38
C VAL A 129 18.48 6.23 -9.56
N ASP A 130 17.73 7.29 -9.29
CA ASP A 130 17.43 8.34 -10.25
C ASP A 130 18.63 9.30 -10.44
N ALA A 131 18.45 10.33 -11.28
CA ALA A 131 19.47 11.35 -11.54
C ALA A 131 19.89 12.15 -10.28
N ASN A 132 19.07 12.12 -9.22
CA ASN A 132 19.33 12.79 -7.95
C ASN A 132 19.90 11.84 -6.88
N GLY A 133 20.23 10.60 -7.24
CA GLY A 133 20.76 9.58 -6.32
C GLY A 133 19.70 8.95 -5.41
N GLN A 134 18.40 9.16 -5.68
CA GLN A 134 17.33 8.56 -4.89
C GLN A 134 17.00 7.16 -5.39
N LEU A 135 16.83 6.20 -4.46
CA LEU A 135 16.43 4.84 -4.81
C LEU A 135 15.09 4.82 -5.57
N LEU A 136 15.10 4.21 -6.77
CA LEU A 136 13.94 4.08 -7.66
C LEU A 136 12.92 3.05 -7.16
N ARG A 137 13.36 2.06 -6.40
CA ARG A 137 12.47 1.02 -5.87
C ARG A 137 11.37 1.63 -4.99
N SER A 138 10.13 1.30 -5.32
CA SER A 138 8.93 1.70 -4.59
C SER A 138 8.24 0.51 -3.95
N PHE A 139 8.39 -0.68 -4.53
CA PHE A 139 7.86 -1.93 -3.98
C PHE A 139 8.95 -2.99 -3.95
N MET A 140 8.86 -3.86 -2.95
CA MET A 140 9.70 -5.04 -2.80
C MET A 140 8.79 -6.25 -2.75
N ARG A 141 8.96 -7.20 -3.66
CA ARG A 141 8.23 -8.47 -3.66
C ARG A 141 9.17 -9.57 -3.23
N GLN A 142 8.70 -10.42 -2.34
CA GLN A 142 9.44 -11.54 -1.78
C GLN A 142 8.57 -12.77 -1.82
N TRP A 143 9.18 -13.94 -2.00
CA TRP A 143 8.41 -15.17 -2.02
C TRP A 143 9.13 -16.33 -1.36
N ARG A 144 8.32 -17.26 -0.86
CA ARG A 144 8.75 -18.55 -0.33
C ARG A 144 7.92 -19.63 -1.00
N ILE A 145 8.56 -20.74 -1.34
CA ILE A 145 7.87 -21.95 -1.77
C ILE A 145 8.15 -23.02 -0.72
N GLU A 146 7.10 -23.73 -0.31
CA GLU A 146 7.17 -24.79 0.69
C GLU A 146 6.31 -25.98 0.30
N THR A 147 6.70 -27.17 0.74
CA THR A 147 5.93 -28.40 0.59
C THR A 147 5.26 -28.76 1.92
N GLY A 148 4.19 -29.55 1.84
CA GLY A 148 3.51 -30.04 3.03
C GLY A 148 4.37 -31.01 3.85
N PRO A 149 4.00 -31.27 5.12
CA PRO A 149 4.81 -32.10 6.02
C PRO A 149 4.93 -33.56 5.58
N THR A 150 3.97 -34.06 4.79
CA THR A 150 3.85 -35.47 4.42
C THR A 150 3.91 -35.73 2.91
N SER A 151 3.90 -34.69 2.07
CA SER A 151 3.92 -34.86 0.61
C SER A 151 4.62 -33.71 -0.11
N SER A 152 5.28 -34.04 -1.22
CA SER A 152 5.87 -33.09 -2.17
C SER A 152 5.03 -32.91 -3.45
N ASN A 153 3.79 -33.44 -3.47
CA ASN A 153 2.89 -33.35 -4.63
C ASN A 153 2.21 -31.98 -4.76
N PHE A 154 2.26 -31.17 -3.70
CA PHE A 154 1.75 -29.82 -3.67
C PHE A 154 2.84 -28.88 -3.15
N LYS A 155 2.89 -27.69 -3.72
CA LYS A 155 3.73 -26.58 -3.27
C LYS A 155 2.84 -25.42 -2.88
N THR A 156 3.01 -24.91 -1.68
CA THR A 156 2.44 -23.63 -1.26
C THR A 156 3.41 -22.54 -1.68
N ILE A 157 2.95 -21.64 -2.53
CA ILE A 157 3.64 -20.42 -2.93
C ILE A 157 3.12 -19.31 -2.03
N ILE A 158 4.01 -18.63 -1.32
CA ILE A 158 3.68 -17.49 -0.47
C ILE A 158 4.41 -16.29 -1.04
N VAL A 159 3.68 -15.24 -1.38
CA VAL A 159 4.24 -13.99 -1.89
C VAL A 159 3.89 -12.88 -0.92
N ARG A 160 4.87 -12.02 -0.63
CA ARG A 160 4.70 -10.80 0.16
C ARG A 160 5.22 -9.62 -0.63
N THR A 161 4.39 -8.60 -0.80
CA THR A 161 4.81 -7.31 -1.36
C THR A 161 4.78 -6.26 -0.26
N THR A 162 5.82 -5.45 -0.16
CA THR A 162 5.92 -4.34 0.80
C THR A 162 6.24 -3.05 0.05
N ALA A 163 5.51 -1.96 0.34
CA ALA A 163 5.88 -0.64 -0.13
C ALA A 163 7.16 -0.16 0.58
N THR A 164 8.08 0.45 -0.15
CA THR A 164 9.33 1.00 0.41
C THR A 164 9.18 2.46 0.81
N ARG A 165 8.19 3.16 0.26
CA ARG A 165 7.89 4.57 0.54
C ARG A 165 6.41 4.74 0.88
N THR A 166 6.12 5.51 1.93
CA THR A 166 4.78 6.00 2.26
C THR A 166 4.81 7.52 2.32
N LEU A 167 3.74 8.17 1.86
CA LEU A 167 3.59 9.63 1.92
C LEU A 167 3.24 10.13 3.33
N ALA A 168 2.76 9.24 4.20
CA ALA A 168 2.48 9.50 5.61
C ALA A 168 3.50 8.76 6.51
N ARG A 169 3.86 9.36 7.66
CA ARG A 169 4.57 8.66 8.74
C ARG A 169 3.69 7.51 9.24
N GLY A 170 3.99 6.29 8.85
CA GLY A 170 3.21 5.10 9.20
C GLY A 170 3.92 3.82 8.78
N ILE A 171 3.37 2.68 9.19
CA ILE A 171 3.85 1.37 8.75
C ILE A 171 3.59 1.25 7.24
N ALA A 172 4.62 0.89 6.48
CA ALA A 172 4.46 0.71 5.05
C ALA A 172 3.45 -0.40 4.74
N PRO A 173 2.47 -0.17 3.84
CA PRO A 173 1.49 -1.18 3.51
C PRO A 173 2.20 -2.39 2.91
N PHE A 174 1.70 -3.56 3.28
CA PHE A 174 2.15 -4.84 2.75
C PHE A 174 0.95 -5.75 2.52
N THR A 175 1.10 -6.65 1.55
CA THR A 175 0.09 -7.68 1.26
C THR A 175 0.80 -9.02 1.17
N VAL A 176 0.21 -10.04 1.80
CA VAL A 176 0.67 -11.43 1.69
C VAL A 176 -0.43 -12.25 1.03
N VAL A 177 -0.07 -13.04 0.03
CA VAL A 177 -0.97 -13.95 -0.66
C VAL A 177 -0.33 -15.32 -0.72
N SER A 178 -1.13 -16.36 -0.53
CA SER A 178 -0.69 -17.75 -0.61
C SER A 178 -1.54 -18.51 -1.60
N SER A 179 -0.92 -19.35 -2.43
CA SER A 179 -1.62 -20.25 -3.34
C SER A 179 -0.97 -21.63 -3.30
N GLN A 180 -1.74 -22.66 -3.60
CA GLN A 180 -1.20 -24.01 -3.78
C GLN A 180 -1.14 -24.35 -5.26
N LYS A 181 -0.02 -24.93 -5.67
CA LYS A 181 0.14 -25.54 -6.98
C LYS A 181 0.30 -27.04 -6.79
N SER A 182 -0.49 -27.83 -7.52
CA SER A 182 -0.30 -29.28 -7.62
C SER A 182 0.67 -29.61 -8.74
N ARG A 183 1.23 -30.81 -8.66
CA ARG A 183 2.01 -31.41 -9.75
C ARG A 183 1.23 -31.46 -11.07
#